data_AF-A0A8T5UYA9-F1
#
_entry.id   AF-A0A8T5UYA9-F1
#
_cell.length_a   1.000
_cell.length_b   1.000
_cell.length_c   1.000
_cell.angle_alpha   90.00
_cell.angle_beta   90.00
_cell.angle_gamma   90.00
#
_symmetry.space_group_name_H-M   'P 1'
#
loop_
_entity.id
_entity.type
_entity.pdbx_description
1 polymer ?
#
loop_
_entity_poly.entity_id
_entity_poly.type
_entity_poly.pdbx_seq_one_letter_code
_entity_poly.pdbx_strand_id
1 'polypeptide(L)'
;NGWAKIAVNAYKKYKADRIIGEVNQGGDMVGNTIRTIDKNVSYGSVRATRGKEIRAEPVMALYEQGKVYHLHGLDKLENQLTTWDPETNNKSPDRLDALVWLVTELMLDTKGSPQLLWIDEPAVDDFDDDERDKDGQPYPAQHQQQVLDLREPELVHPHMLPRQQPE
;
A
#
# COMPACT_ATOMS: atom_id res chain seq x y z
N ASN A 1 -3.52 -20.33 14.33
CA ASN A 1 -2.97 -18.94 14.38
C ASN A 1 -1.85 -18.68 13.36
N GLY A 2 -1.90 -19.24 12.15
CA GLY A 2 -0.83 -19.04 11.15
C GLY A 2 -0.77 -17.62 10.59
N TRP A 3 -1.93 -17.04 10.25
CA TRP A 3 -2.03 -15.71 9.64
C TRP A 3 -1.48 -14.59 10.54
N ALA A 4 -1.74 -14.63 11.85
CA ALA A 4 -1.31 -13.57 12.76
C ALA A 4 0.22 -13.57 12.93
N LYS A 5 0.87 -14.74 12.90
CA LYS A 5 2.33 -14.83 12.90
C LYS A 5 2.92 -14.26 11.60
N ILE A 6 2.29 -14.54 10.47
CA ILE A 6 2.70 -13.99 9.17
C ILE A 6 2.60 -12.45 9.19
N ALA A 7 1.49 -11.90 9.70
CA ALA A 7 1.29 -10.46 9.81
C ALA A 7 2.34 -9.80 10.72
N VAL A 8 2.62 -10.36 11.89
CA VAL A 8 3.66 -9.84 12.81
C VAL A 8 5.06 -9.94 12.20
N ASN A 9 5.36 -11.04 11.50
CA ASN A 9 6.64 -11.18 10.81
C ASN A 9 6.78 -10.16 9.68
N ALA A 10 5.72 -9.89 8.92
CA ALA A 10 5.72 -8.85 7.89
C ALA A 10 5.93 -7.45 8.50
N TYR A 11 5.24 -7.13 9.61
CA TYR A 11 5.42 -5.89 10.36
C TYR A 11 6.88 -5.67 10.75
N LYS A 12 7.55 -6.71 11.27
CA LYS A 12 8.96 -6.63 11.65
C LYS A 12 9.90 -6.55 10.45
N LYS A 13 9.66 -7.39 9.43
CA LYS A 13 10.49 -7.46 8.22
C LYS A 13 10.51 -6.12 7.49
N TYR A 14 9.34 -5.51 7.32
CA TYR A 14 9.18 -4.26 6.58
C TYR A 14 9.21 -3.01 7.47
N LYS A 15 9.48 -3.18 8.78
CA LYS A 15 9.48 -2.09 9.78
C LYS A 15 8.22 -1.21 9.67
N ALA A 16 7.06 -1.83 9.48
CA ALA A 16 5.81 -1.12 9.27
C ALA A 16 5.42 -0.29 10.50
N ASP A 17 4.77 0.85 10.29
CA ASP A 17 4.31 1.72 11.38
C ASP A 17 3.16 1.11 12.20
N ARG A 18 2.30 0.31 11.54
CA ARG A 18 1.07 -0.23 12.12
C ARG A 18 0.52 -1.39 11.31
N ILE A 19 -0.16 -2.32 11.98
CA ILE A 19 -1.06 -3.29 11.37
C ILE A 19 -2.50 -2.79 11.50
N ILE A 20 -3.23 -2.74 10.39
CA ILE A 20 -4.66 -2.42 10.37
C ILE A 20 -5.47 -3.71 10.22
N GLY A 21 -6.48 -3.89 11.08
CA GLY A 21 -7.40 -5.02 11.02
C GLY A 21 -8.86 -4.60 11.01
N GLU A 22 -9.64 -5.14 10.08
CA GLU A 22 -11.09 -4.93 10.04
C GLU A 22 -11.77 -5.76 11.14
N VAL A 23 -12.62 -5.13 11.95
CA VAL A 23 -13.26 -5.79 13.11
C VAL A 23 -14.69 -6.27 12.86
N ASN A 24 -15.22 -6.07 11.65
CA ASN A 24 -16.58 -6.50 11.31
C ASN A 24 -16.77 -8.00 11.42
N GLN A 25 -15.71 -8.77 11.16
CA GLN A 25 -15.70 -10.22 11.22
C GLN A 25 -14.66 -10.66 12.26
N GLY A 26 -15.06 -10.66 13.53
CA GLY A 26 -14.24 -11.17 14.63
C GLY A 26 -13.95 -10.18 15.77
N GLY A 27 -14.42 -8.93 15.68
CA GLY A 27 -14.33 -7.97 16.79
C GLY A 27 -12.90 -7.79 17.31
N ASP A 28 -12.75 -7.79 18.63
CA ASP A 28 -11.44 -7.62 19.30
C ASP A 28 -10.50 -8.83 19.16
N MET A 29 -10.99 -9.96 18.61
CA MET A 29 -10.20 -11.20 18.47
C MET A 29 -8.96 -10.99 17.60
N VAL A 30 -9.05 -10.19 16.53
CA VAL A 30 -7.93 -9.94 15.61
C VAL A 30 -6.78 -9.26 16.36
N GLY A 31 -7.08 -8.13 17.03
CA GLY A 31 -6.10 -7.38 17.80
C GLY A 31 -5.55 -8.20 18.98
N ASN A 32 -6.39 -8.97 19.66
CA ASN A 32 -5.95 -9.84 20.75
C ASN A 32 -5.01 -10.95 20.26
N THR A 33 -5.30 -11.56 19.12
CA THR A 33 -4.44 -12.61 18.53
C THR A 33 -3.07 -12.07 18.14
N ILE A 34 -3.02 -10.86 17.57
CA ILE A 34 -1.75 -10.18 17.25
C ILE A 34 -0.97 -9.90 18.54
N ARG A 35 -1.63 -9.32 19.56
CA ARG A 35 -1.01 -9.01 20.86
C ARG A 35 -0.56 -10.24 21.65
N THR A 36 -1.18 -11.41 21.44
CA THR A 36 -0.69 -12.67 22.00
C THR A 36 0.66 -13.07 21.41
N ILE A 37 0.92 -12.74 20.15
CA ILE A 37 2.19 -13.06 19.47
C ILE A 37 3.25 -12.01 19.81
N ASP A 38 2.90 -10.73 19.73
CA ASP A 38 3.79 -9.63 20.10
C ASP A 38 2.98 -8.43 20.60
N LYS A 39 3.23 -8.01 21.85
CA LYS A 39 2.54 -6.90 22.51
C LYS A 39 3.02 -5.54 22.03
N ASN A 40 4.19 -5.45 21.41
CA ASN A 40 4.80 -4.19 20.96
C ASN A 40 4.35 -3.78 19.56
N VAL A 41 3.58 -4.63 18.87
CA VAL A 41 3.06 -4.31 17.53
C VAL A 41 1.99 -3.24 17.64
N SER A 42 2.19 -2.12 16.95
CA SER A 42 1.19 -1.09 16.76
C SER A 42 0.03 -1.65 15.94
N TYR A 43 -1.18 -1.68 16.53
CA TYR A 43 -2.39 -2.21 15.90
C TYR A 43 -3.49 -1.15 15.86
N GLY A 44 -4.10 -0.95 14.69
CA GLY A 44 -5.31 -0.16 14.51
C GLY A 44 -6.48 -1.04 14.06
N SER A 45 -7.67 -0.78 14.60
CA SER A 45 -8.90 -1.42 14.15
C SER A 45 -9.71 -0.48 13.28
N VAL A 46 -10.24 -1.02 12.18
CA VAL A 46 -11.17 -0.31 11.29
C VAL A 46 -12.50 -1.04 11.23
N ARG A 47 -13.57 -0.28 11.06
CA ARG A 47 -14.93 -0.80 10.93
C ARG A 47 -15.52 -0.32 9.61
N ALA A 48 -15.78 -1.22 8.67
CA ALA A 48 -16.53 -0.86 7.47
C ALA A 48 -17.97 -0.53 7.87
N THR A 49 -18.40 0.70 7.59
CA THR A 49 -19.78 1.16 7.81
C THR A 49 -20.54 1.31 6.49
N ARG A 50 -19.83 1.30 5.36
CA ARG A 50 -20.38 1.44 4.00
C ARG A 50 -20.02 0.20 3.18
N GLY A 51 -20.79 -0.02 2.11
CA GLY A 51 -20.54 -1.09 1.16
C GLY A 51 -19.12 -1.01 0.59
N LYS A 52 -18.55 -2.18 0.28
CA LYS A 52 -17.19 -2.35 -0.25
C LYS A 52 -16.87 -1.47 -1.46
N GLU A 53 -17.82 -1.32 -2.38
CA GLU A 53 -17.68 -0.49 -3.57
C GLU A 53 -17.49 0.99 -3.19
N ILE A 54 -18.37 1.53 -2.35
CA ILE A 54 -18.29 2.91 -1.85
C ILE A 54 -16.98 3.16 -1.08
N ARG A 55 -16.44 2.14 -0.42
CA ARG A 55 -15.13 2.25 0.24
C ARG A 55 -13.96 2.25 -0.73
N ALA A 56 -14.10 1.58 -1.88
CA ALA A 56 -13.04 1.49 -2.88
C ALA A 56 -12.98 2.72 -3.80
N GLU A 57 -14.10 3.43 -3.99
CA GLU A 57 -14.20 4.62 -4.85
C GLU A 57 -13.11 5.69 -4.56
N PRO A 58 -12.83 6.11 -3.32
CA PRO A 58 -11.77 7.09 -3.06
C PRO A 58 -10.37 6.57 -3.41
N VAL A 59 -10.15 5.25 -3.29
CA VAL A 59 -8.87 4.61 -3.62
C VAL A 59 -8.72 4.52 -5.14
N MET A 60 -9.79 4.21 -5.88
CA MET A 60 -9.82 4.26 -7.34
C MET A 60 -9.42 5.65 -7.85
N ALA A 61 -9.97 6.71 -7.26
CA ALA A 61 -9.62 8.08 -7.64
C ALA A 61 -8.11 8.39 -7.46
N LEU A 62 -7.45 7.77 -6.48
CA LEU A 62 -5.98 7.89 -6.33
C LEU A 62 -5.21 7.14 -7.41
N TYR A 63 -5.73 5.99 -7.87
CA TYR A 63 -5.17 5.29 -9.03
C TYR A 63 -5.32 6.09 -10.32
N GLU A 64 -6.50 6.66 -10.59
CA GLU A 64 -6.76 7.49 -11.78
C GLU A 64 -5.86 8.74 -11.82
N GLN A 65 -5.52 9.28 -10.66
CA GLN A 65 -4.60 10.41 -10.52
C GLN A 65 -3.11 10.00 -10.62
N GLY A 66 -2.80 8.71 -10.79
CA GLY A 66 -1.43 8.22 -10.82
C GLY A 66 -0.70 8.43 -9.48
N LYS A 67 -1.39 8.24 -8.36
CA LYS A 67 -0.81 8.37 -7.00
C LYS A 67 -0.48 7.04 -6.34
N VAL A 68 -0.93 5.93 -6.93
CA VAL A 68 -0.70 4.58 -6.42
C VAL A 68 -0.07 3.75 -7.53
N TYR A 69 1.05 3.12 -7.22
CA TYR A 69 1.80 2.25 -8.12
C TYR A 69 2.19 0.97 -7.40
N HIS A 70 2.25 -0.12 -8.15
CA HIS A 70 2.69 -1.42 -7.65
C HIS A 70 4.06 -1.76 -8.23
N LEU A 71 4.89 -2.40 -7.40
CA LEU A 71 6.07 -3.12 -7.88
C LEU A 71 5.66 -4.51 -8.35
N HIS A 72 6.51 -5.14 -9.17
CA HIS A 72 6.31 -6.49 -9.68
C HIS A 72 6.10 -7.53 -8.55
N GLY A 73 5.44 -8.65 -8.87
CA GLY A 73 5.19 -9.75 -7.94
C GLY A 73 3.84 -9.68 -7.21
N LEU A 74 2.94 -8.77 -7.63
CA LEU A 74 1.61 -8.58 -7.07
C LEU A 74 0.48 -9.13 -7.96
N ASP A 75 0.76 -10.05 -8.87
CA ASP A 75 -0.19 -10.55 -9.88
C ASP A 75 -1.53 -11.02 -9.27
N LYS A 76 -1.51 -11.64 -8.09
CA LYS A 76 -2.74 -12.09 -7.41
C LYS A 76 -3.61 -10.94 -6.93
N LEU A 77 -3.00 -9.83 -6.54
CA LEU A 77 -3.71 -8.60 -6.19
C LEU A 77 -4.21 -7.92 -7.47
N GLU A 78 -3.35 -7.79 -8.48
CA GLU A 78 -3.71 -7.15 -9.77
C GLU A 78 -4.83 -7.88 -10.51
N ASN A 79 -4.82 -9.21 -10.48
CA ASN A 79 -5.95 -10.01 -10.96
C ASN A 79 -7.22 -9.67 -10.19
N GLN A 80 -7.17 -9.59 -8.85
CA GLN A 80 -8.35 -9.18 -8.08
C GLN A 80 -8.80 -7.74 -8.39
N LEU A 81 -7.90 -6.82 -8.71
CA LEU A 81 -8.24 -5.45 -9.09
C LEU A 81 -8.90 -5.36 -10.47
N THR A 82 -8.48 -6.18 -11.41
CA THR A 82 -8.94 -6.11 -12.81
C THR A 82 -10.15 -7.00 -13.10
N THR A 83 -10.36 -8.07 -12.32
CA THR A 83 -11.44 -9.03 -12.56
C THR A 83 -12.59 -8.93 -11.56
N TRP A 84 -12.44 -8.15 -10.49
CA TRP A 84 -13.51 -8.04 -9.51
C TRP A 84 -14.56 -7.02 -9.96
N ASP A 85 -15.81 -7.47 -9.91
CA ASP A 85 -16.99 -6.67 -10.23
C ASP A 85 -17.93 -6.65 -9.02
N PRO A 86 -18.24 -5.47 -8.45
CA PRO A 86 -19.14 -5.33 -7.31
C PRO A 86 -20.58 -5.77 -7.61
N GLU A 87 -21.05 -5.69 -8.86
CA GLU A 87 -22.42 -5.99 -9.25
C GLU A 87 -22.68 -7.50 -9.33
N THR A 88 -21.69 -8.25 -9.83
CA THR A 88 -21.82 -9.71 -10.03
C THR A 88 -21.22 -10.53 -8.90
N ASN A 89 -20.35 -9.95 -8.07
CA ASN A 89 -19.68 -10.67 -6.99
C ASN A 89 -19.89 -9.99 -5.63
N ASN A 90 -20.82 -10.55 -4.84
CA ASN A 90 -21.10 -10.09 -3.48
C ASN A 90 -20.02 -10.47 -2.45
N LYS A 91 -19.12 -11.41 -2.76
CA LYS A 91 -17.97 -11.67 -1.88
C LYS A 91 -16.92 -10.59 -2.09
N SER A 92 -16.38 -10.09 -1.00
CA SER A 92 -15.33 -9.08 -1.04
C SER A 92 -13.97 -9.77 -1.28
N PRO A 93 -13.16 -9.31 -2.23
CA PRO A 93 -11.86 -9.91 -2.55
C PRO A 93 -10.82 -9.62 -1.47
N ASP A 94 -10.32 -10.68 -0.83
CA ASP A 94 -9.44 -10.60 0.35
C ASP A 94 -8.23 -9.63 0.19
N ARG A 95 -7.57 -9.56 -0.97
CA ARG A 95 -6.37 -8.72 -1.16
C ARG A 95 -6.71 -7.30 -1.55
N LEU A 96 -7.71 -7.11 -2.41
CA LEU A 96 -8.16 -5.77 -2.79
C LEU A 96 -8.73 -5.03 -1.58
N ASP A 97 -9.51 -5.70 -0.71
CA ASP A 97 -9.96 -5.07 0.54
C ASP A 97 -8.80 -4.64 1.44
N ALA A 98 -7.79 -5.51 1.57
CA ALA A 98 -6.60 -5.18 2.35
C ALA A 98 -5.86 -3.96 1.77
N LEU A 99 -5.76 -3.88 0.44
CA LEU A 99 -5.18 -2.72 -0.26
C LEU A 99 -6.01 -1.45 -0.03
N VAL A 100 -7.35 -1.53 -0.13
CA VAL A 100 -8.23 -0.38 0.09
C VAL A 100 -8.01 0.18 1.49
N TRP A 101 -7.93 -0.68 2.51
CA TRP A 101 -7.63 -0.24 3.87
C TRP A 101 -6.22 0.34 4.02
N LEU A 102 -5.22 -0.27 3.38
CA LEU A 102 -3.84 0.23 3.39
C LEU A 102 -3.76 1.65 2.81
N VAL A 103 -4.30 1.87 1.61
CA VAL A 103 -4.25 3.17 0.93
C VAL A 103 -5.08 4.20 1.69
N THR A 104 -6.22 3.81 2.26
CA THR A 104 -7.04 4.69 3.09
C THR A 104 -6.28 5.18 4.32
N GLU A 105 -5.64 4.29 5.07
CA GLU A 105 -4.85 4.67 6.24
C GLU A 105 -3.66 5.56 5.85
N LEU A 106 -2.99 5.25 4.74
CA LEU A 106 -1.79 5.96 4.31
C LEU A 106 -2.07 7.37 3.78
N MET A 107 -3.16 7.53 3.02
CA MET A 107 -3.40 8.71 2.19
C MET A 107 -4.63 9.52 2.60
N LEU A 108 -5.58 8.93 3.33
CA LEU A 108 -6.90 9.54 3.58
C LEU A 108 -7.19 9.74 5.07
N ASP A 109 -6.77 8.83 5.94
CA ASP A 109 -6.95 8.91 7.40
C ASP A 109 -5.59 9.22 8.08
N THR A 110 -5.01 10.38 7.76
CA THR A 110 -3.73 10.84 8.34
C THR A 110 -3.86 11.17 9.83
N LYS A 111 -3.97 10.15 10.68
CA LYS A 111 -3.75 10.26 12.14
C LYS A 111 -2.27 10.10 12.52
N GLY A 112 -1.41 9.86 11.53
CA GLY A 112 0.03 9.98 11.62
C GLY A 112 0.56 10.40 10.26
N SER A 113 1.63 11.20 10.25
CA SER A 113 2.38 11.46 9.02
C SER A 113 3.00 10.13 8.56
N PRO A 114 2.72 9.66 7.34
CA PRO A 114 3.35 8.45 6.84
C PRO A 114 4.87 8.65 6.83
N GLN A 115 5.61 7.76 7.50
CA GLN A 115 7.05 7.76 7.35
C GLN A 115 7.35 7.09 6.01
N LEU A 116 7.73 7.91 5.03
CA LEU A 116 8.27 7.44 3.77
C LEU A 116 9.60 6.73 4.10
N LEU A 117 9.57 5.41 4.26
CA LEU A 117 10.78 4.62 4.31
C LEU A 117 11.27 4.51 2.87
N TRP A 118 12.27 5.30 2.53
CA TRP A 118 13.08 5.03 1.35
C TRP A 118 13.64 3.63 1.54
N ILE A 119 13.19 2.68 0.72
CA ILE A 119 13.91 1.44 0.54
C ILE A 119 15.12 1.87 -0.28
N ASP A 120 16.24 2.15 0.40
CA ASP A 120 17.55 2.18 -0.27
C ASP A 120 17.62 0.93 -1.14
N GLU A 121 18.05 1.12 -2.39
CA GLU A 121 17.94 0.20 -3.53
C GLU A 121 17.74 -1.27 -3.12
N PRO A 122 16.78 -2.02 -3.74
CA PRO A 122 16.86 -3.46 -3.62
C PRO A 122 18.29 -3.83 -4.04
N ALA A 123 19.02 -4.49 -3.13
CA ALA A 123 20.36 -4.96 -3.43
C ALA A 123 20.24 -5.66 -4.79
N VAL A 124 20.91 -5.10 -5.79
CA VAL A 124 20.87 -5.53 -7.19
C VAL A 124 21.47 -6.94 -7.38
N ASP A 125 21.76 -7.64 -6.28
CA ASP A 125 22.34 -8.97 -6.22
C ASP A 125 21.30 -10.11 -6.24
N ASP A 126 19.99 -9.82 -6.16
CA ASP A 126 18.92 -10.84 -6.26
C ASP A 126 18.17 -10.81 -7.61
N PHE A 127 18.64 -10.04 -8.60
CA PHE A 127 18.13 -10.13 -9.97
C PHE A 127 18.79 -11.33 -10.66
N ASP A 128 18.07 -12.46 -10.71
CA ASP A 128 18.43 -13.59 -11.57
C ASP A 128 18.35 -13.11 -13.03
N ASP A 129 19.50 -12.95 -13.65
CA ASP A 129 19.69 -12.40 -15.00
C ASP A 129 19.13 -13.31 -16.11
N ASP A 130 18.49 -14.43 -15.75
CA ASP A 130 17.88 -15.38 -16.68
C ASP A 130 16.35 -15.29 -16.82
N GLU A 131 15.71 -14.20 -16.36
CA GLU A 131 14.31 -13.91 -16.73
C GLU A 131 14.20 -13.37 -18.17
N ARG A 132 14.48 -14.27 -19.12
CA ARG A 132 13.98 -14.16 -20.49
C ARG A 132 12.49 -14.51 -20.49
N ASP A 133 11.73 -13.85 -21.36
CA ASP A 133 10.36 -14.29 -21.60
C ASP A 133 10.33 -15.72 -22.19
N LYS A 134 9.13 -16.29 -22.33
CA LYS A 134 8.92 -17.62 -22.95
C LYS A 134 9.51 -17.77 -24.37
N ASP A 135 9.90 -16.66 -25.00
CA ASP A 135 10.44 -16.55 -26.36
C ASP A 135 11.93 -16.16 -26.38
N GLY A 136 12.58 -16.12 -25.20
CA GLY A 136 14.02 -15.88 -25.07
C GLY A 136 14.45 -14.41 -25.21
N GLN A 137 13.53 -13.46 -25.24
CA GLN A 137 13.84 -12.04 -25.43
C GLN A 137 13.98 -11.30 -24.09
N PRO A 138 14.92 -10.35 -23.98
CA PRO A 138 15.00 -9.44 -22.84
C PRO A 138 13.83 -8.45 -22.86
N TYR A 139 13.32 -8.11 -21.67
CA TYR A 139 12.25 -7.10 -21.53
C TYR A 139 12.68 -5.75 -22.13
N PRO A 140 11.81 -5.07 -22.89
CA PRO A 140 12.18 -3.83 -23.58
C PRO A 140 12.43 -2.68 -22.58
N ALA A 141 13.51 -1.93 -22.81
CA ALA A 141 14.07 -0.86 -21.97
C ALA A 141 13.15 0.37 -21.73
N GLN A 142 11.88 0.31 -22.10
CA GLN A 142 10.93 1.43 -21.97
C GLN A 142 10.51 1.70 -20.52
N HIS A 143 10.76 0.76 -19.59
CA HIS A 143 10.46 0.92 -18.17
C HIS A 143 11.52 1.71 -17.39
N GLN A 144 12.77 1.82 -17.88
CA GLN A 144 13.82 2.56 -17.16
C GLN A 144 13.61 4.08 -17.20
N GLN A 145 13.00 4.61 -18.27
CA GLN A 145 12.78 6.04 -18.41
C GLN A 145 11.63 6.57 -17.56
N GLN A 146 10.56 5.78 -17.34
CA GLN A 146 9.44 6.18 -16.46
C GLN A 146 9.84 6.25 -14.98
N VAL A 147 10.77 5.40 -14.54
CA VAL A 147 11.29 5.43 -13.16
C VAL A 147 12.25 6.60 -12.95
N LEU A 148 12.94 7.06 -14.00
CA LEU A 148 13.79 8.25 -13.97
C LEU A 148 12.98 9.56 -14.00
N ASP A 149 11.88 9.62 -14.74
CA ASP A 149 11.00 10.82 -14.77
C ASP A 149 10.30 11.10 -13.43
N LEU A 150 10.10 10.08 -12.59
CA LEU A 150 9.58 10.24 -11.22
C LEU A 150 10.64 10.76 -10.22
N ARG A 151 11.92 10.87 -10.61
CA ARG A 151 13.02 11.32 -9.74
C ARG A 151 13.24 12.84 -9.73
N GLU A 152 12.56 13.62 -10.57
CA GLU A 152 12.63 15.08 -10.52
C GLU A 152 11.25 15.72 -10.34
N PRO A 153 10.75 15.83 -9.09
CA PRO A 153 9.77 16.86 -8.82
C PRO A 153 10.52 18.19 -8.88
N GLU A 154 10.23 19.01 -9.89
CA GLU A 154 10.68 20.41 -9.90
C GLU A 154 10.46 21.03 -8.52
N LEU A 155 11.54 21.60 -7.98
CA LEU A 155 11.58 22.39 -6.77
C LEU A 155 10.64 23.59 -6.92
N VAL A 156 9.37 23.42 -6.56
CA VAL A 156 8.49 24.56 -6.27
C VAL A 156 8.94 25.14 -4.94
N HIS A 157 9.90 26.07 -5.01
CA HIS A 157 10.25 26.95 -3.91
C HIS A 157 8.98 27.63 -3.36
N PRO A 158 8.64 27.50 -2.06
CA PRO A 158 7.65 28.37 -1.47
C PRO A 158 8.22 29.79 -1.44
N HIS A 159 7.62 30.66 -2.24
CA HIS A 159 7.86 32.10 -2.23
C HIS A 159 7.59 32.63 -0.82
N MET A 160 8.65 32.84 -0.04
CA MET A 160 8.60 33.61 1.21
C MET A 160 8.23 35.05 0.87
N LEU A 161 6.99 35.44 1.15
CA LEU A 161 6.63 36.85 1.23
C LEU A 161 7.40 37.49 2.42
N PRO A 162 8.04 38.66 2.23
CA PRO A 162 8.73 39.33 3.32
C PRO A 162 7.72 39.77 4.41
N ARG A 163 8.02 39.39 5.66
CA ARG A 163 7.33 39.89 6.86
C ARG A 163 7.43 41.42 6.88
N GLN A 164 6.30 42.11 6.81
CA GLN A 164 6.24 43.51 7.21
C GLN A 164 6.46 43.58 8.73
N GLN A 165 7.46 44.35 9.14
CA GLN A 165 7.69 44.71 10.54
C GLN A 165 6.70 45.83 10.91
N PRO A 166 6.13 45.83 12.13
CA PRO A 166 5.28 46.94 12.57
C PRO A 166 6.14 48.13 12.99
N GLU A 167 5.70 49.35 12.64
CA GLU A 167 6.10 50.61 13.31
C GLU A 167 5.35 50.76 14.65
#